data_AF-A0A9D0XUG5-F1
#
_entry.id   AF-A0A9D0XUG5-F1
#
_cell.length_a   1.000
_cell.length_b   1.000
_cell.length_c   1.000
_cell.angle_alpha   90.00
_cell.angle_beta   90.00
_cell.angle_gamma   90.00
#
_symmetry.space_group_name_H-M   'P 1'
#
loop_
_entity.id
_entity.type
_entity.pdbx_description
1 polymer ?
#
loop_
_entity_poly.entity_id
_entity_poly.type
_entity_poly.pdbx_seq_one_letter_code
_entity_poly.pdbx_strand_id
1 'polypeptide(L)' 'MTETEIPTWLQFTLIALQLMAFAVFVYFVWPLVKKEKWKTKFYDNKTARSIIIVFILIFIFVWGLGAFFDAFFPVEVLR' A
#
# COMPACT_ATOMS: atom_id res chain seq x y z
N MET A 1 -16.06 -3.05 -24.20
CA MET A 1 -15.99 -4.48 -23.86
C MET A 1 -14.73 -5.06 -24.48
N THR A 2 -13.65 -5.08 -23.72
CA THR A 2 -12.50 -5.95 -23.96
C THR A 2 -12.31 -6.68 -22.66
N GLU A 3 -12.82 -7.90 -22.63
CA GLU A 3 -12.50 -8.86 -21.60
C GLU A 3 -10.99 -9.14 -21.67
N THR A 4 -10.26 -8.62 -20.69
CA THR A 4 -8.99 -9.19 -20.30
C THR A 4 -9.07 -9.46 -18.81
N GLU A 5 -10.01 -10.34 -18.46
CA GLU A 5 -9.88 -11.11 -17.22
C GLU A 5 -8.53 -11.82 -17.31
N ILE A 6 -7.58 -11.40 -16.49
CA ILE A 6 -6.28 -12.02 -16.42
C ILE A 6 -6.50 -13.51 -16.16
N PRO A 7 -5.93 -14.42 -16.98
CA PRO A 7 -6.13 -15.84 -16.81
C PRO A 7 -5.88 -16.25 -15.36
N THR A 8 -6.77 -17.05 -14.76
CA THR A 8 -6.75 -17.34 -13.31
C THR A 8 -5.40 -17.87 -12.83
N TRP A 9 -4.70 -18.65 -13.68
CA TRP A 9 -3.34 -19.14 -13.38
C TRP A 9 -2.30 -18.01 -13.28
N LEU A 10 -2.43 -16.97 -14.11
CA LEU A 10 -1.57 -15.79 -14.08
C LEU A 10 -1.88 -14.94 -12.83
N GLN A 11 -3.15 -14.80 -12.47
CA GLN A 11 -3.54 -14.12 -11.21
C GLN A 11 -2.91 -14.82 -9.99
N PHE A 12 -3.01 -16.14 -9.88
CA PHE A 12 -2.36 -16.89 -8.80
C PHE A 12 -0.84 -16.79 -8.83
N THR A 13 -0.24 -16.77 -10.02
CA THR A 13 1.21 -16.59 -10.18
C THR A 13 1.65 -15.21 -9.66
N LEU A 14 0.91 -14.15 -9.98
CA LEU A 14 1.20 -12.80 -9.51
C LEU A 14 1.03 -12.67 -7.99
N ILE A 15 -0.02 -13.27 -7.42
CA ILE A 15 -0.23 -13.33 -5.97
C ILE A 15 0.91 -14.10 -5.30
N ALA A 16 1.28 -15.27 -5.82
CA ALA A 16 2.38 -16.07 -5.29
C ALA A 16 3.72 -15.33 -5.36
N LEU A 17 3.98 -14.60 -6.46
CA LEU A 17 5.16 -13.75 -6.61
C LEU A 17 5.19 -12.62 -5.57
N GLN A 18 4.04 -11.97 -5.32
CA GLN A 18 3.93 -10.95 -4.27
C GLN A 18 4.18 -11.52 -2.87
N LEU A 19 3.58 -12.67 -2.56
CA LEU A 19 3.80 -13.34 -1.28
C LEU A 19 5.27 -13.76 -1.11
N MET A 20 5.90 -14.24 -2.17
CA MET A 20 7.32 -14.59 -2.17
C MET A 20 8.20 -13.36 -1.97
N ALA A 21 7.93 -12.26 -2.69
CA ALA A 21 8.64 -11.00 -2.52
C ALA A 21 8.48 -10.46 -1.09
N PHE A 22 7.29 -10.58 -0.51
CA PHE A 22 7.03 -10.23 0.89
C PHE A 22 7.82 -11.11 1.85
N ALA A 23 7.85 -12.42 1.63
CA ALA A 23 8.63 -13.35 2.45
C ALA A 23 10.15 -13.05 2.38
N VAL A 24 10.67 -12.76 1.19
CA VAL A 24 12.06 -12.32 0.98
C VAL A 24 12.33 -11.00 1.69
N PHE A 25 11.43 -10.02 1.58
CA PHE A 25 11.54 -8.74 2.27
C PHE A 25 11.59 -8.95 3.79
N VAL A 26 10.67 -9.73 4.36
CA VAL A 26 10.66 -10.03 5.79
C VAL A 26 11.90 -10.82 6.20
N TYR A 27 12.39 -11.75 5.39
CA TYR A 27 13.57 -12.54 5.77
C TYR A 27 14.87 -11.75 5.70
N PHE A 28 15.08 -10.93 4.67
CA PHE A 28 16.34 -10.21 4.45
C PHE A 28 16.33 -8.78 5.02
N VAL A 29 15.24 -8.04 4.84
CA VAL A 29 15.16 -6.62 5.24
C VAL A 29 14.81 -6.49 6.72
N TRP A 30 13.89 -7.30 7.26
CA TRP A 30 13.53 -7.24 8.68
C TRP A 30 14.70 -7.39 9.65
N PRO A 31 15.65 -8.35 9.51
CA PRO A 31 16.76 -8.45 10.45
C PRO A 31 17.73 -7.27 10.37
N LEU A 32 17.84 -6.59 9.23
CA LEU A 32 18.62 -5.36 9.08
C LEU A 32 17.92 -4.20 9.79
N VAL A 33 16.62 -4.08 9.56
CA VAL A 33 15.72 -3.09 10.14
C VAL A 33 15.63 -3.25 11.66
N LYS A 34 15.33 -4.44 12.17
CA LYS A 34 15.08 -4.72 13.61
C LYS A 34 16.24 -4.30 14.52
N LYS A 35 17.48 -4.31 14.02
CA LYS A 35 18.66 -3.95 14.81
C LYS A 35 18.82 -2.43 15.00
N GLU A 36 18.09 -1.61 14.24
CA GLU A 36 18.17 -0.17 14.37
C GLU A 36 17.31 0.39 15.51
N LYS A 37 17.70 1.54 16.08
CA LYS A 37 16.89 2.28 17.04
C LYS A 37 15.84 3.13 16.30
N TRP A 38 14.79 2.49 15.80
CA TRP A 38 13.69 3.12 15.02
C TRP A 38 13.12 4.36 15.68
N LYS A 39 12.90 4.28 17.00
CA LYS A 39 12.31 5.37 17.77
C LYS A 39 13.15 6.65 17.66
N THR A 40 14.48 6.51 17.72
CA THR A 40 15.40 7.65 17.64
C THR A 40 15.52 8.21 16.22
N LYS A 41 15.45 7.36 15.19
CA LYS A 41 15.52 7.81 13.78
C LYS A 41 14.23 8.47 13.29
N PHE A 42 13.07 7.96 13.68
CA PHE A 42 11.78 8.36 13.09
C PHE A 42 10.90 9.20 14.00
N TYR A 43 10.91 8.97 15.32
CA TYR A 43 10.06 9.71 16.26
C TYR A 43 10.76 10.90 16.89
N ASP A 44 12.03 10.76 17.25
CA ASP A 44 12.81 11.86 17.85
C ASP A 44 13.26 12.89 16.79
N ASN A 45 13.41 12.48 15.53
CA ASN A 45 13.67 13.40 14.43
C ASN A 45 12.37 14.08 13.96
N LYS A 46 12.26 15.38 14.26
CA LYS A 46 11.10 16.21 13.91
C LYS A 46 10.77 16.20 12.42
N THR A 47 11.77 16.16 11.55
CA THR A 47 11.59 16.10 10.09
C THR A 47 11.03 14.75 9.67
N ALA A 48 11.62 13.65 10.13
CA ALA A 48 11.15 12.30 9.80
C ALA A 48 9.72 12.07 10.30
N ARG A 49 9.42 12.51 11.54
CA ARG A 49 8.06 12.45 12.10
C ARG A 49 7.07 13.28 11.27
N SER A 50 7.45 14.48 10.84
CA SER A 50 6.58 15.31 10.00
C SER A 50 6.29 14.66 8.65
N ILE A 51 7.29 14.04 8.03
CA ILE A 51 7.11 13.32 6.77
C ILE A 51 6.13 12.15 6.95
N ILE A 52 6.28 11.36 8.02
CA ILE A 52 5.36 10.25 8.32
C ILE A 52 3.92 10.76 8.49
N ILE A 53 3.73 11.85 9.24
CA ILE A 53 2.40 12.44 9.45
C ILE A 53 1.79 12.92 8.13
N VAL A 54 2.55 13.65 7.31
CA VAL A 54 2.08 14.12 6.00
C VAL A 54 1.74 12.94 5.09
N PHE A 55 2.56 11.89 5.10
CA PHE A 55 2.31 10.68 4.32
C PHE A 55 0.98 10.01 4.72
N ILE A 56 0.74 9.86 6.03
CA ILE A 56 -0.52 9.31 6.56
C ILE A 56 -1.71 10.19 6.16
N LEU A 57 -1.58 11.52 6.24
CA LEU A 57 -2.62 12.47 5.84
C LEU A 57 -2.96 12.33 4.35
N ILE A 58 -1.95 12.26 3.47
CA ILE A 58 -2.16 12.06 2.03
C ILE A 58 -2.87 10.73 1.78
N PHE A 59 -2.46 9.66 2.46
CA PHE A 59 -3.06 8.34 2.28
C PHE A 59 -4.54 8.33 2.66
N ILE A 60 -4.88 8.89 3.83
CA ILE A 60 -6.26 9.04 4.29
C ILE A 60 -7.06 9.94 3.32
N PHE A 61 -6.46 11.02 2.83
CA PHE A 61 -7.12 11.94 1.92
C PHE A 61 -7.44 11.29 0.57
N VAL A 62 -6.47 10.59 -0.04
CA VAL A 62 -6.66 9.90 -1.33
C VAL A 62 -7.70 8.79 -1.20
N TRP A 63 -7.61 7.97 -0.15
CA TRP A 63 -8.59 6.93 0.12
C TRP A 63 -9.98 7.52 0.38
N GLY A 64 -10.05 8.59 1.18
CA GLY A 64 -11.27 9.31 1.51
C GLY A 64 -11.92 9.96 0.29
N LEU A 65 -11.13 10.53 -0.62
CA LEU A 65 -11.63 11.02 -1.90
C LEU A 65 -12.23 9.90 -2.73
N GLY A 66 -11.55 8.75 -2.86
CA GLY A 66 -12.08 7.59 -3.56
C GLY A 66 -13.43 7.16 -2.99
N ALA A 67 -13.51 6.95 -1.67
CA ALA A 67 -14.74 6.59 -0.99
C ALA A 67 -15.84 7.65 -1.12
N PHE A 68 -15.47 8.94 -1.10
CA PHE A 68 -16.40 10.04 -1.32
C PHE A 68 -16.98 10.03 -2.73
N PHE A 69 -16.14 9.87 -3.76
CA PHE A 69 -16.62 9.79 -5.14
C PHE A 69 -17.49 8.56 -5.36
N ASP A 70 -17.14 7.40 -4.80
CA ASP A 70 -17.97 6.19 -4.91
C ASP A 70 -19.35 6.37 -4.23
N ALA A 71 -19.41 7.10 -3.11
CA ALA A 71 -20.65 7.32 -2.37
C ALA A 71 -21.56 8.40 -2.98
N PHE A 72 -20.98 9.50 -3.47
CA PHE A 72 -21.73 10.67 -3.95
C PHE A 72 -21.90 10.72 -5.47
N PHE A 73 -20.99 10.09 -6.22
CA PHE A 73 -21.02 9.98 -7.68
C PHE A 73 -20.91 8.51 -8.09
N PRO A 74 -21.85 7.64 -7.67
CA PRO A 74 -21.84 6.25 -8.10
C PRO A 74 -21.90 6.24 -9.63
N VAL A 75 -20.94 5.55 -10.26
CA VAL A 75 -20.90 5.42 -11.72
C VAL A 75 -22.16 4.69 -12.15
N GLU A 76 -23.12 5.42 -12.71
CA GLU A 76 -24.32 4.85 -13.31
C GLU A 76 -23.87 3.92 -14.45
N VAL A 77 -23.96 2.61 -14.20
CA VAL A 77 -23.71 1.62 -15.23
C VAL A 77 -24.86 1.75 -16.22
N LEU A 78 -24.57 2.15 -17.47
CA LEU A 78 -25.51 2.01 -18.57
C LEU A 78 -25.85 0.51 -18.69
N ARG A 79 -27.02 0.15 -18.18
CA ARG A 79 -27.58 -1.20 -18.28
C ARG A 79 -28.17 -1.42 -19.66
#